data_AF-A0A7L1D8S0-F1
#
_entry.id   AF-A0A7L1D8S0-F1
#
_cell.length_a   1.000
_cell.length_b   1.000
_cell.length_c   1.000
_cell.angle_alpha   90.00
_cell.angle_beta   90.00
_cell.angle_gamma   90.00
#
_symmetry.space_group_name_H-M   'P 1'
#
loop_
_entity.id
_entity.type
_entity.pdbx_description
1 polymer ?
#
loop_
_entity_poly.entity_id
_entity_poly.type
_entity_poly.pdbx_seq_one_letter_code
_entity_poly.pdbx_strand_id
1 'polypeptide(L)'
;QRLEFCPLREALAVEWRGEKAAAALRRTAPDYFLLQVLLRFRSETGRDPSPRSCAEDSERLLRLRREVLEGLGVGTHLLPEHFPSFCFSEMAPVCAVVGGVLGQEVVRALSQRDPPHNNFFFFDGVRG
;
A
#
# COMPACT_ATOMS: atom_id res chain seq x y z
N GLN A 1 -22.59 14.66 8.06
CA GLN A 1 -21.94 14.91 6.75
C GLN A 1 -22.02 13.62 5.96
N ARG A 2 -22.46 13.65 4.70
CA ARG A 2 -22.47 12.45 3.85
C ARG A 2 -21.03 12.17 3.39
N LEU A 3 -20.54 10.95 3.60
CA LEU A 3 -19.22 10.54 3.10
C LEU A 3 -19.33 10.15 1.63
N GLU A 4 -18.37 10.60 0.83
CA GLU A 4 -18.21 10.23 -0.57
C GLU A 4 -16.88 9.48 -0.74
N PHE A 5 -16.93 8.38 -1.48
CA PHE A 5 -15.78 7.51 -1.77
C PHE A 5 -15.45 7.60 -3.25
N CYS A 6 -14.16 7.60 -3.59
CA CYS A 6 -13.73 7.50 -4.98
C CYS A 6 -13.56 6.04 -5.42
N PRO A 7 -13.67 5.76 -6.73
CA PRO A 7 -13.31 4.46 -7.30
C PRO A 7 -11.84 4.08 -7.03
N LEU A 8 -11.58 2.79 -6.81
CA LEU A 8 -10.22 2.29 -6.56
C LEU A 8 -9.21 2.68 -7.66
N ARG A 9 -9.64 2.69 -8.93
CA ARG A 9 -8.79 3.11 -10.05
C ARG A 9 -8.24 4.53 -9.86
N GLU A 10 -9.04 5.44 -9.31
CA GLU A 10 -8.65 6.83 -9.06
C GLU A 10 -7.77 6.92 -7.83
N ALA A 11 -8.11 6.14 -6.80
CA ALA A 11 -7.33 6.05 -5.56
C ALA A 11 -5.90 5.50 -5.80
N LEU A 12 -5.70 4.67 -6.82
CA LEU A 12 -4.39 4.13 -7.22
C LEU A 12 -3.67 4.99 -8.27
N ALA A 13 -4.37 5.87 -8.98
CA ALA A 13 -3.84 6.71 -10.07
C ALA A 13 -3.70 8.17 -9.64
N VAL A 14 -3.25 8.41 -8.40
CA VAL A 14 -3.05 9.77 -7.87
C VAL A 14 -1.92 10.47 -8.63
N GLU A 15 -2.20 11.68 -9.12
CA GLU A 15 -1.19 12.55 -9.72
C GLU A 15 -0.40 13.29 -8.63
N TRP A 16 0.91 13.05 -8.59
CA TRP A 16 1.80 13.67 -7.58
C TRP A 16 2.46 14.98 -8.04
N ARG A 17 1.79 15.75 -8.92
CA ARG A 17 2.32 16.99 -9.50
C ARG A 17 1.70 18.24 -8.88
N GLY A 18 2.52 19.27 -8.65
CA GLY A 18 2.09 20.57 -8.15
C GLY A 18 2.06 20.71 -6.62
N GLU A 19 1.74 21.91 -6.13
CA GLU A 19 1.83 22.25 -4.70
C GLU A 19 0.90 21.43 -3.80
N LYS A 20 -0.33 21.15 -4.26
CA LYS A 20 -1.30 20.34 -3.51
C LYS A 20 -0.82 18.89 -3.34
N ALA A 21 -0.15 18.35 -4.37
CA ALA A 21 0.42 17.02 -4.31
C ALA A 21 1.59 16.94 -3.33
N ALA A 22 2.44 17.97 -3.25
CA ALA A 22 3.55 17.99 -2.28
C ALA A 22 3.05 17.94 -0.83
N ALA A 23 1.97 18.65 -0.51
CA ALA A 23 1.35 18.60 0.81
C ALA A 23 0.68 17.25 1.09
N ALA A 24 0.00 16.66 0.10
CA ALA A 24 -0.58 15.32 0.20
C ALA A 24 0.50 14.26 0.42
N LEU A 25 1.58 14.30 -0.37
CA LEU A 25 2.70 13.38 -0.31
C LEU A 25 3.35 13.30 1.07
N ARG A 26 3.51 14.45 1.75
CA ARG A 26 4.03 14.52 3.12
C ARG A 26 3.14 13.81 4.15
N ARG A 27 1.84 13.68 3.85
CA ARG A 27 0.84 13.03 4.71
C ARG A 27 0.51 11.61 4.28
N THR A 28 0.98 11.18 3.12
CA THR A 28 0.79 9.83 2.58
C THR A 28 1.75 8.87 3.28
N ALA A 29 1.22 7.76 3.78
CA ALA A 29 2.04 6.71 4.35
C ALA A 29 2.96 6.08 3.27
N PRO A 30 4.22 5.78 3.59
CA PRO A 30 5.13 5.01 2.72
C PRO A 30 4.49 3.73 2.15
N ASP A 31 3.63 3.09 2.94
CA ASP A 31 2.88 1.88 2.63
C ASP A 31 2.01 1.99 1.38
N TYR A 32 1.58 3.19 1.00
CA TYR A 32 0.91 3.41 -0.28
C TYR A 32 1.82 3.06 -1.46
N PHE A 33 3.09 3.45 -1.39
CA PHE A 33 4.07 3.14 -2.43
C PHE A 33 4.49 1.67 -2.38
N LEU A 34 4.57 1.07 -1.18
CA LEU A 34 4.77 -0.37 -1.03
C LEU A 34 3.65 -1.16 -1.74
N LEU A 35 2.40 -0.77 -1.53
CA LEU A 35 1.25 -1.37 -2.21
C LEU A 35 1.39 -1.29 -3.74
N GLN A 36 1.77 -0.12 -4.28
CA GLN A 36 1.98 0.06 -5.72
C GLN A 36 3.06 -0.88 -6.28
N VAL A 37 4.18 -1.03 -5.56
CA VAL A 37 5.26 -1.94 -5.95
C VAL A 37 4.82 -3.41 -5.91
N LEU A 38 4.10 -3.83 -4.87
CA LEU A 38 3.60 -5.20 -4.73
C LEU A 38 2.53 -5.54 -5.79
N LEU A 39 1.62 -4.61 -6.07
CA LEU A 39 0.63 -4.76 -7.15
C LEU A 39 1.32 -4.90 -8.51
N ARG A 40 2.37 -4.10 -8.76
CA ARG A 40 3.18 -4.21 -9.98
C ARG A 40 3.89 -5.56 -10.06
N PHE A 41 4.50 -6.02 -8.97
CA PHE A 41 5.14 -7.33 -8.89
C PHE A 41 4.17 -8.46 -9.24
N ARG A 42 2.97 -8.44 -8.63
CA ARG A 42 1.91 -9.43 -8.88
C ARG A 42 1.46 -9.40 -10.34
N SER A 43 1.29 -8.23 -10.93
CA SER A 43 0.92 -8.09 -12.34
C SER A 43 1.96 -8.65 -13.29
N GLU A 44 3.25 -8.58 -12.96
CA GLU A 44 4.32 -9.07 -13.86
C GLU A 44 4.64 -10.55 -13.68
N THR A 45 4.43 -11.10 -12.48
CA THR A 45 4.85 -12.47 -12.13
C THR A 45 3.69 -13.44 -11.99
N GLY A 46 2.45 -12.93 -11.85
CA GLY A 46 1.28 -13.75 -11.55
C GLY A 46 1.27 -14.32 -10.12
N ARG A 47 2.19 -13.89 -9.25
CA ARG A 47 2.31 -14.34 -7.85
C ARG A 47 2.79 -13.22 -6.93
N ASP A 48 2.75 -13.45 -5.63
CA ASP A 48 3.37 -12.58 -4.64
C ASP A 48 4.85 -12.97 -4.39
N PRO A 49 5.66 -12.08 -3.76
CA PRO A 49 7.01 -12.40 -3.35
C PRO A 49 7.06 -13.62 -2.42
N SER A 50 7.96 -14.56 -2.69
CA SER A 50 8.05 -15.82 -1.95
C SER A 50 9.41 -15.97 -1.25
N PRO A 51 9.45 -16.45 0.01
CA PRO A 51 10.71 -16.75 0.69
C PRO A 51 11.57 -17.76 -0.06
N ARG A 52 10.95 -18.64 -0.88
CA ARG A 52 11.67 -19.64 -1.67
C ARG A 52 12.53 -19.02 -2.77
N SER A 53 12.14 -17.86 -3.27
CA SER A 53 12.80 -17.07 -4.31
C SER A 53 13.26 -15.72 -3.77
N CYS A 54 13.57 -15.64 -2.46
CA CYS A 54 13.80 -14.39 -1.75
C CYS A 54 14.85 -13.48 -2.42
N ALA A 55 15.98 -14.04 -2.86
CA ALA A 55 17.04 -13.26 -3.51
C ALA A 55 16.57 -12.63 -4.84
N GLU A 56 15.99 -13.44 -5.73
CA GLU A 56 15.48 -13.00 -7.04
C GLU A 56 14.33 -12.01 -6.87
N ASP A 57 13.38 -12.32 -5.98
CA ASP A 57 12.21 -11.47 -5.74
C ASP A 57 12.62 -10.13 -5.11
N SER A 58 13.60 -10.13 -4.20
CA SER A 58 14.12 -8.88 -3.61
C SER A 58 14.79 -7.98 -4.64
N GLU A 59 15.61 -8.54 -5.54
CA GLU A 59 16.22 -7.78 -6.63
C GLU A 59 15.15 -7.19 -7.55
N ARG A 60 14.14 -7.98 -7.88
CA ARG A 60 13.02 -7.53 -8.72
C ARG A 60 12.19 -6.45 -8.03
N LEU A 61 11.89 -6.60 -6.74
CA LEU A 61 11.18 -5.60 -5.94
C LEU A 61 11.95 -4.27 -5.89
N LEU A 62 13.26 -4.30 -5.74
CA LEU A 62 14.11 -3.10 -5.76
C LEU A 62 14.11 -2.42 -7.14
N ARG A 63 14.10 -3.20 -8.23
CA ARG A 63 13.94 -2.67 -9.59
C ARG A 63 12.57 -2.00 -9.76
N LEU A 64 11.50 -2.71 -9.43
CA LEU A 64 10.13 -2.22 -9.54
C LEU A 64 9.89 -0.99 -8.68
N ARG A 65 10.49 -0.91 -7.49
CA ARG A 65 10.47 0.31 -6.67
C ARG A 65 10.95 1.52 -7.47
N ARG A 66 12.10 1.42 -8.13
CA ARG A 66 12.63 2.55 -8.91
C ARG A 66 11.68 2.94 -10.03
N GLU A 67 11.25 1.96 -10.83
CA GLU A 67 10.35 2.17 -11.97
C GLU A 67 9.01 2.79 -11.55
N VAL A 68 8.40 2.29 -10.47
CA VAL A 68 7.11 2.80 -9.95
C VAL A 68 7.25 4.21 -9.40
N LEU A 69 8.26 4.49 -8.58
CA LEU A 69 8.44 5.82 -7.98
C LEU A 69 8.81 6.86 -9.05
N GLU A 70 9.64 6.48 -10.03
CA GLU A 70 9.97 7.32 -11.19
C GLU A 70 8.71 7.60 -12.04
N GLY A 71 7.91 6.57 -12.35
CA GLY A 71 6.67 6.72 -13.10
C GLY A 71 5.64 7.62 -12.41
N LEU A 72 5.62 7.62 -11.08
CA LEU A 72 4.80 8.51 -10.25
C LEU A 72 5.40 9.92 -10.11
N GLY A 73 6.66 10.13 -10.51
CA GLY A 73 7.37 11.40 -10.38
C GLY A 73 7.70 11.77 -8.94
N VAL A 74 7.87 10.79 -8.05
CA VAL A 74 8.14 11.00 -6.62
C VAL A 74 9.54 10.52 -6.23
N GLY A 75 10.05 10.99 -5.09
CA GLY A 75 11.40 10.65 -4.65
C GLY A 75 11.54 9.21 -4.14
N THR A 76 12.68 8.58 -4.42
CA THR A 76 12.99 7.21 -3.99
C THR A 76 13.09 7.04 -2.47
N HIS A 77 13.28 8.13 -1.72
CA HIS A 77 13.32 8.16 -0.26
C HIS A 77 11.99 7.78 0.41
N LEU A 78 10.88 7.81 -0.34
CA LEU A 78 9.55 7.49 0.20
C LEU A 78 9.36 5.99 0.51
N LEU A 79 10.15 5.12 -0.12
CA LEU A 79 10.17 3.69 0.17
C LEU A 79 11.63 3.24 0.38
N PRO A 80 12.07 2.96 1.62
CA PRO A 80 13.45 2.61 1.92
C PRO A 80 13.92 1.34 1.21
N GLU A 81 15.20 1.22 0.87
CA GLU A 81 15.75 0.04 0.14
C GLU A 81 15.64 -1.28 0.91
N HIS A 82 15.55 -1.22 2.24
CA HIS A 82 15.42 -2.41 3.06
C HIS A 82 13.98 -2.93 3.16
N PHE A 83 13.00 -2.31 2.48
CA PHE A 83 11.60 -2.76 2.50
C PHE A 83 11.38 -4.23 2.13
N PRO A 84 12.19 -4.89 1.25
CA PRO A 84 12.01 -6.30 0.95
C PRO A 84 12.13 -7.19 2.19
N SER A 85 12.85 -6.77 3.24
CA SER A 85 12.98 -7.55 4.47
C SER A 85 11.66 -7.74 5.24
N PHE A 86 10.61 -6.99 4.90
CA PHE A 86 9.38 -6.92 5.70
C PHE A 86 8.10 -7.22 4.92
N CYS A 87 8.18 -7.57 3.64
CA CYS A 87 7.00 -7.71 2.76
C CYS A 87 6.84 -9.09 2.10
N PHE A 88 7.36 -10.14 2.74
CA PHE A 88 7.23 -11.53 2.27
C PHE A 88 6.26 -12.35 3.14
N SER A 89 5.56 -13.28 2.50
CA SER A 89 4.63 -14.22 3.15
C SER A 89 3.42 -13.57 3.81
N GLU A 90 2.55 -14.42 4.35
CA GLU A 90 1.42 -14.02 5.18
C GLU A 90 1.72 -14.35 6.65
N MET A 91 1.77 -13.32 7.49
CA MET A 91 2.05 -13.48 8.91
C MET A 91 0.73 -13.50 9.69
N ALA A 92 0.45 -14.60 10.41
CA ALA A 92 -0.81 -14.77 11.14
C ALA A 92 -1.20 -13.57 12.06
N PRO A 93 -0.27 -12.94 12.82
CA PRO A 93 -0.60 -11.74 13.60
C PRO A 93 -1.03 -10.55 12.74
N VAL A 94 -0.39 -10.34 11.59
CA VAL A 94 -0.74 -9.27 10.63
C VAL A 94 -2.12 -9.53 10.03
N CYS A 95 -2.40 -10.78 9.65
CA CYS A 95 -3.72 -11.19 9.16
C CYS A 95 -4.81 -10.94 10.20
N ALA A 96 -4.54 -11.19 11.48
CA ALA A 96 -5.51 -10.94 12.55
C ALA A 96 -5.81 -9.44 12.71
N VAL A 97 -4.80 -8.58 12.67
CA VAL A 97 -4.99 -7.12 12.77
C VAL A 97 -5.75 -6.57 11.55
N VAL A 98 -5.26 -6.87 10.34
CA VAL A 98 -5.88 -6.38 9.10
C VAL A 98 -7.29 -6.94 8.94
N GLY A 99 -7.49 -8.23 9.23
CA GLY A 99 -8.80 -8.87 9.19
C GLY A 99 -9.79 -8.30 10.21
N GLY A 100 -9.32 -7.97 11.42
CA GLY A 100 -10.13 -7.31 12.44
C GLY A 100 -10.60 -5.93 12.00
N VAL A 101 -9.69 -5.09 11.49
CA VAL A 101 -10.03 -3.74 11.01
C VAL A 101 -10.97 -3.82 9.79
N LEU A 102 -10.63 -4.63 8.79
CA LEU A 102 -11.45 -4.79 7.60
C LEU A 102 -12.85 -5.33 7.92
N GLY A 103 -12.93 -6.35 8.78
CA GLY A 103 -14.21 -6.91 9.22
C GLY A 103 -15.07 -5.88 9.94
N GLN A 104 -14.47 -5.06 10.80
CA GLN A 104 -15.16 -3.98 11.49
C GLN A 104 -15.68 -2.90 10.51
N GLU A 105 -14.91 -2.56 9.47
CA GLU A 105 -15.33 -1.61 8.44
C GLU A 105 -16.51 -2.14 7.61
N VAL A 106 -16.53 -3.44 7.31
CA VAL A 106 -17.68 -4.09 6.65
C VAL A 106 -18.94 -3.96 7.54
N VAL A 107 -18.83 -4.21 8.84
CA VAL A 107 -19.95 -4.06 9.77
C VAL A 107 -20.45 -2.61 9.83
N ARG A 108 -19.55 -1.62 9.89
CA ARG A 108 -19.93 -0.18 9.88
C ARG A 108 -20.66 0.20 8.59
N ALA A 109 -20.12 -0.21 7.44
CA ALA A 109 -20.72 0.07 6.14
C ALA A 109 -22.13 -0.53 5.99
N LEU A 110 -22.32 -1.79 6.41
CA LEU A 110 -23.61 -2.49 6.30
C LEU A 110 -24.64 -2.00 7.33
N SER A 111 -24.22 -1.73 8.56
CA SER A 111 -25.11 -1.24 9.61
C SER A 111 -25.45 0.25 9.49
N GLN A 112 -24.71 0.98 8.64
CA GLN A 112 -24.79 2.44 8.51
C GLN A 112 -24.62 3.16 9.85
N ARG A 113 -23.86 2.54 10.76
CA ARG A 113 -23.57 3.04 12.10
C ARG A 113 -22.08 3.37 12.19
N ASP A 114 -21.81 4.55 12.72
CA ASP A 114 -20.48 5.15 12.83
C ASP A 114 -19.82 5.43 11.45
N PRO A 115 -18.99 6.49 11.33
CA PRO A 115 -18.36 6.79 10.06
C PRO A 115 -17.27 5.75 9.72
N PRO A 116 -17.30 5.12 8.53
CA PRO A 116 -16.20 4.28 8.06
C PRO A 116 -14.93 5.09 7.77
N HIS A 117 -13.79 4.42 7.77
CA HIS A 117 -12.53 4.93 7.24
C HIS A 117 -12.66 5.27 5.75
N ASN A 118 -12.04 6.36 5.32
CA ASN A 118 -12.10 6.82 3.93
C ASN A 118 -10.68 7.14 3.42
N ASN A 119 -10.08 6.34 2.53
CA ASN A 119 -10.53 5.05 1.98
C ASN A 119 -9.46 3.94 2.06
N PHE A 120 -8.25 4.26 2.52
CA PHE A 120 -7.19 3.28 2.75
C PHE A 120 -6.92 3.12 4.24
N PHE A 121 -6.54 1.90 4.61
CA PHE A 121 -5.95 1.56 5.89
C PHE A 121 -4.62 0.85 5.61
N PHE A 122 -3.55 1.34 6.22
CA PHE A 122 -2.21 0.77 6.14
C PHE A 122 -1.76 0.37 7.54
N PHE A 123 -1.05 -0.75 7.63
CA PHE A 123 -0.56 -1.29 8.90
C PHE A 123 0.87 -1.79 8.73
N ASP A 124 1.78 -1.23 9.53
CA ASP A 124 3.18 -1.62 9.62
C ASP A 124 3.42 -2.36 10.94
N GLY A 125 3.52 -3.69 10.86
CA GLY A 125 3.73 -4.53 12.05
C GLY A 125 5.09 -4.35 12.73
N VAL A 126 6.06 -3.67 12.11
CA VAL A 126 7.37 -3.37 12.72
C VAL A 126 7.28 -2.14 13.61
N ARG A 127 6.45 -1.17 13.24
CA ARG A 127 6.34 0.13 13.93
C ARG A 127 5.15 0.23 14.88
N GLY A 128 4.16 -0.66 14.72
CA GLY A 128 2.88 -0.61 15.44
C GLY A 128 1.98 0.53 14.96
#